data_AF-A0A059BJE9-F1
#
_entry.id   AF-A0A059BJE9-F1
#
_cell.length_a   1.000
_cell.length_b   1.000
_cell.length_c   1.000
_cell.angle_alpha   90.00
_cell.angle_beta   90.00
_cell.angle_gamma   90.00
#
_symmetry.space_group_name_H-M   'P 1'
#
loop_
_entity.id
_entity.type
_entity.pdbx_description
1 polymer ?
#
loop_
_entity_poly.entity_id
_entity_poly.type
_entity_poly.pdbx_seq_one_letter_code
_entity_poly.pdbx_strand_id
1 'polypeptide(L)'
;MIKVEKDPKLSDIRTVDALEIVQTSNKPKPAYLSKILIALLSYGGIPNEFLLDMVENALGDANSVFSSKRVALRVLVNRGEKDGLTVARMILSGIPLDETYLQNRLSILMNDEKKSLKGGRIPIPDSYYLMGTADPTGILKSDEVCIILNCAVPESAYRARQKCIADKTHQYP
;
A
#
# COMPACT_ATOMS: atom_id res chain seq x y z
N MET A 1 8.38 -23.46 -8.26
CA MET A 1 9.55 -23.26 -9.14
C MET A 1 10.73 -23.94 -8.48
N ILE A 2 11.22 -25.03 -9.09
CA ILE A 2 12.37 -25.76 -8.57
C ILE A 2 13.61 -24.97 -9.00
N LYS A 3 14.39 -24.48 -8.03
CA LYS A 3 15.63 -23.75 -8.32
C LYS A 3 16.82 -24.69 -8.52
N VAL A 4 16.84 -25.80 -7.79
CA VAL A 4 17.89 -26.81 -7.78
C VAL A 4 17.22 -28.17 -7.61
N GLU A 5 17.66 -29.16 -8.38
CA GLU A 5 17.17 -30.53 -8.24
C GLU A 5 17.75 -31.20 -6.99
N LYS A 6 17.04 -32.20 -6.47
CA LYS A 6 17.52 -32.97 -5.32
C LYS A 6 18.79 -33.72 -5.71
N ASP A 7 19.85 -33.57 -4.92
CA ASP A 7 21.09 -34.33 -5.14
C ASP A 7 20.82 -35.84 -4.93
N PRO A 8 21.01 -36.67 -5.96
CA PRO A 8 20.83 -38.12 -5.85
C PRO A 8 21.70 -38.77 -4.76
N LYS A 9 22.87 -38.18 -4.47
CA LYS A 9 23.82 -38.66 -3.46
C LYS A 9 23.42 -38.33 -2.03
N LEU A 10 22.43 -37.45 -1.84
CA LEU A 10 21.89 -37.06 -0.53
C LEU A 10 20.47 -37.62 -0.32
N SER A 11 20.15 -38.74 -0.97
CA SER A 11 18.84 -39.40 -0.90
C SER A 11 18.49 -39.90 0.51
N ASP A 12 19.49 -40.23 1.33
CA ASP A 12 19.32 -40.74 2.71
C ASP A 12 19.08 -39.63 3.75
N ILE A 13 19.28 -38.36 3.40
CA ILE A 13 19.00 -37.23 4.30
C ILE A 13 17.49 -36.99 4.32
N ARG A 14 16.89 -37.03 5.51
CA ARG A 14 15.49 -36.66 5.72
C ARG A 14 15.30 -35.18 5.44
N THR A 15 14.82 -34.85 4.25
CA THR A 15 14.28 -33.53 3.94
C THR A 15 12.86 -33.43 4.46
N VAL A 16 12.49 -32.29 5.04
CA VAL A 16 11.10 -32.01 5.41
C VAL A 16 10.46 -31.27 4.24
N ASP A 17 9.41 -31.85 3.66
CA ASP A 17 8.60 -31.21 2.64
C ASP A 17 7.68 -30.18 3.31
N ALA A 18 8.26 -29.04 3.69
CA ALA A 18 7.55 -27.94 4.34
C ALA A 18 7.27 -26.80 3.35
N LEU A 19 6.05 -26.27 3.40
CA LEU A 19 5.71 -25.01 2.74
C LEU A 19 5.99 -23.85 3.69
N GLU A 20 6.97 -23.02 3.34
CA GLU A 20 7.29 -21.80 4.08
C GLU A 20 6.72 -20.57 3.36
N ILE A 21 5.88 -19.80 4.08
CA ILE A 21 5.23 -18.61 3.54
C ILE A 21 6.07 -17.38 3.93
N VAL A 22 6.72 -16.75 2.95
CA VAL A 22 7.53 -15.54 3.17
C VAL A 22 6.65 -14.29 3.28
N GLN A 23 5.64 -14.17 2.41
CA GLN A 23 4.73 -13.03 2.37
C GLN A 23 3.39 -13.42 1.75
N THR A 24 2.34 -12.73 2.16
CA THR A 24 0.98 -12.87 1.61
C THR A 24 0.54 -11.60 0.87
N SER A 25 -0.45 -11.75 -0.01
CA SER A 25 -1.17 -10.61 -0.56
C SER A 25 -1.97 -9.92 0.57
N ASN A 26 -1.61 -8.66 0.86
CA ASN A 26 -2.22 -7.85 1.90
C ASN A 26 -2.95 -6.65 1.27
N LYS A 27 -3.64 -5.85 2.11
CA LYS A 27 -4.27 -4.60 1.64
C LYS A 27 -3.28 -3.78 0.81
N PRO A 28 -3.60 -3.45 -0.46
CA PRO A 28 -2.69 -2.74 -1.33
C PRO A 28 -2.25 -1.39 -0.75
N LYS A 29 -0.96 -1.08 -0.92
CA LYS A 29 -0.41 0.23 -0.52
C LYS A 29 -0.57 1.21 -1.68
N PRO A 30 -0.93 2.48 -1.42
CA PRO A 30 -0.92 3.52 -2.44
C PRO A 30 0.45 3.60 -3.13
N ALA A 31 0.45 3.79 -4.45
CA ALA A 31 1.67 3.96 -5.21
C ALA A 31 2.05 5.44 -5.39
N TYR A 32 3.33 5.65 -5.68
CA TYR A 32 3.93 6.96 -5.86
C TYR A 32 4.87 6.90 -7.06
N LEU A 33 5.01 8.00 -7.78
CA LEU A 33 6.11 8.15 -8.73
C LEU A 33 7.44 8.20 -7.98
N SER A 34 8.51 7.83 -8.67
CA SER A 34 9.89 8.08 -8.26
C SER A 34 10.58 8.92 -9.32
N LYS A 35 11.73 9.53 -9.02
CA LYS A 35 12.53 10.27 -10.02
C LYS A 35 12.83 9.43 -11.27
N ILE A 36 13.04 8.12 -11.08
CA ILE A 36 13.33 7.19 -12.17
C ILE A 36 12.07 6.98 -13.03
N LEU A 37 10.91 6.75 -12.41
CA LEU A 37 9.66 6.60 -13.16
C LEU A 37 9.27 7.88 -13.89
N ILE A 38 9.46 9.05 -13.28
CA ILE A 38 9.25 10.35 -13.92
C ILE A 38 10.10 10.45 -15.19
N ALA A 39 11.40 10.15 -15.11
CA ALA A 39 12.29 10.20 -16.27
C ALA A 39 11.87 9.21 -17.37
N LEU A 40 11.48 7.99 -17.00
CA LEU A 40 11.00 6.98 -17.96
C LEU A 40 9.69 7.39 -18.63
N LEU A 41 8.76 7.99 -17.90
CA LEU A 41 7.50 8.48 -18.44
C LEU A 41 7.71 9.66 -19.39
N SER A 42 8.57 10.62 -19.02
CA SER A 42 8.97 11.72 -19.91
C SER A 42 9.64 11.19 -21.18
N TYR A 43 10.55 10.20 -21.06
CA TYR A 43 11.17 9.55 -22.21
C TYR A 43 10.13 8.81 -23.09
N GLY A 44 9.14 8.18 -22.46
CA GLY A 44 8.00 7.54 -23.13
C GLY A 44 6.98 8.50 -23.76
N GLY A 45 7.22 9.82 -23.70
CA GLY A 45 6.41 10.83 -24.36
C GLY A 45 5.28 11.42 -23.51
N ILE A 46 5.24 11.16 -22.20
CA ILE A 46 4.31 11.85 -21.31
C ILE A 46 4.73 13.33 -21.19
N PRO A 47 3.82 14.30 -21.43
CA PRO A 47 4.12 15.72 -21.33
C PRO A 47 4.63 16.09 -19.93
N ASN A 48 5.68 16.92 -19.88
CA ASN A 48 6.26 17.34 -18.60
C ASN A 48 5.28 18.21 -17.81
N GLU A 49 4.40 18.95 -18.48
CA GLU A 49 3.37 19.80 -17.89
C GLU A 49 2.40 18.96 -17.03
N PHE A 50 2.05 17.76 -17.50
CA PHE A 50 1.20 16.83 -16.73
C PHE A 50 1.88 16.38 -15.43
N LEU A 51 3.19 16.08 -15.50
CA LEU A 51 3.97 15.66 -14.33
C LEU A 51 4.17 16.83 -13.35
N LEU A 52 4.36 18.05 -13.87
CA LEU A 52 4.46 19.27 -13.07
C LEU A 52 3.14 19.61 -12.37
N ASP A 53 2.01 19.51 -13.06
CA ASP A 53 0.68 19.70 -12.47
C ASP A 53 0.45 18.72 -11.30
N MET A 54 0.90 17.47 -11.44
CA MET A 54 0.83 16.50 -10.34
C MET A 54 1.65 16.93 -9.12
N VAL A 55 2.83 17.53 -9.32
CA VAL A 55 3.65 18.09 -8.23
C VAL A 55 2.98 19.30 -7.60
N GLU A 56 2.44 20.21 -8.41
CA GLU A 56 1.78 21.44 -7.96
C GLU A 56 0.54 21.12 -7.11
N ASN A 57 -0.28 20.17 -7.57
CA ASN A 57 -1.45 19.69 -6.83
C ASN A 57 -1.05 19.09 -5.48
N ALA A 58 -0.03 18.22 -5.46
CA ALA A 58 0.47 17.64 -4.21
C ALA A 58 1.06 18.69 -3.25
N LEU A 59 1.72 19.73 -3.78
CA LEU A 59 2.23 20.84 -2.98
C LEU A 59 1.10 21.72 -2.42
N GLY A 60 0.05 21.96 -3.21
CA GLY A 60 -1.16 22.66 -2.79
C GLY A 60 -1.86 21.96 -1.62
N ASP A 61 -2.00 20.63 -1.71
CA ASP A 61 -2.54 19.80 -0.63
C ASP A 61 -1.67 19.88 0.64
N ALA A 62 -0.34 19.81 0.49
CA ALA A 62 0.58 19.91 1.63
C ALA A 62 0.50 21.28 2.35
N ASN A 63 0.32 22.38 1.60
CA ASN A 63 0.26 23.73 2.16
C ASN A 63 -1.12 24.06 2.78
N SER A 64 -2.19 23.44 2.31
CA SER A 64 -3.56 23.74 2.75
C SER A 64 -4.01 22.98 4.01
N VAL A 65 -3.14 22.14 4.59
CA VAL A 65 -3.39 21.34 5.80
C VAL A 65 -3.89 22.18 6.99
N PHE A 66 -3.45 23.43 7.15
CA PHE A 66 -3.88 24.30 8.26
C PHE A 66 -5.22 25.00 8.03
N SER A 67 -5.70 25.03 6.78
CA SER A 67 -6.85 25.88 6.40
C SER A 67 -8.19 25.14 6.52
N SER A 68 -8.19 23.81 6.56
CA SER A 68 -9.41 23.02 6.55
C SER A 68 -9.24 21.69 7.24
N LYS A 69 -10.12 21.39 8.21
CA LYS A 69 -10.17 20.08 8.89
C LYS A 69 -10.34 18.93 7.89
N ARG A 70 -11.10 19.14 6.81
CA ARG A 70 -11.31 18.14 5.76
C ARG A 70 -10.03 17.85 4.98
N VAL A 71 -9.28 18.90 4.64
CA VAL A 71 -8.01 18.77 3.91
C VAL A 71 -6.95 18.12 4.80
N ALA A 72 -6.84 18.56 6.06
CA ALA A 72 -5.97 17.94 7.05
C ALA A 72 -6.24 16.44 7.17
N LEU A 73 -7.51 16.04 7.31
CA LEU A 73 -7.89 14.62 7.39
C LEU A 73 -7.52 13.83 6.13
N ARG A 74 -7.70 14.40 4.93
CA ARG A 74 -7.32 13.75 3.68
C ARG A 74 -5.81 13.46 3.62
N VAL A 75 -4.98 14.44 3.95
CA VAL A 75 -3.52 14.29 3.98
C VAL A 75 -3.08 13.25 5.02
N LEU A 76 -3.75 13.21 6.18
CA LEU A 76 -3.48 12.25 7.24
C LEU A 76 -3.83 10.81 6.85
N VAL A 77 -4.95 10.61 6.15
CA VAL A 77 -5.39 9.28 5.69
C VAL A 77 -4.41 8.68 4.69
N ASN A 78 -3.83 9.50 3.80
CA ASN A 78 -2.85 9.05 2.81
C ASN A 78 -1.53 8.59 3.43
N ARG A 79 -1.20 9.05 4.65
CA ARG A 79 0.07 8.74 5.32
C ARG A 79 0.08 7.44 6.11
N GLY A 80 -1.07 6.92 6.55
CA GLY A 80 -1.18 5.59 7.21
C GLY A 80 -0.30 5.34 8.45
N GLU A 81 0.45 6.34 8.93
CA GLU A 81 1.40 6.21 10.04
C GLU A 81 0.75 6.55 11.39
N LYS A 82 1.34 5.98 12.45
CA LYS A 82 0.92 6.10 13.87
C LYS A 82 0.69 7.55 14.31
N ASP A 83 1.50 8.47 13.79
CA ASP A 83 1.43 9.89 14.10
C ASP A 83 0.27 10.60 13.39
N GLY A 84 -0.04 10.20 12.15
CA GLY A 84 -1.19 10.71 11.41
C GLY A 84 -2.52 10.30 12.03
N LEU A 85 -2.60 9.08 12.59
CA LEU A 85 -3.79 8.59 13.30
C LEU A 85 -4.09 9.41 14.56
N THR A 86 -3.06 9.82 15.31
CA THR A 86 -3.23 10.65 16.52
C THR A 86 -3.77 12.04 16.17
N VAL A 87 -3.17 12.70 15.19
CA VAL A 87 -3.61 14.02 14.70
C VAL A 87 -5.02 13.94 14.12
N ALA A 88 -5.35 12.89 13.36
CA ALA A 88 -6.68 12.68 12.83
C ALA A 88 -7.72 12.52 13.95
N ARG A 89 -7.41 11.76 15.01
CA ARG A 89 -8.27 11.64 16.20
C ARG A 89 -8.50 12.98 16.86
N MET A 90 -7.45 13.80 17.04
CA MET A 90 -7.59 15.14 17.63
C MET A 90 -8.59 16.00 16.84
N ILE A 91 -8.44 16.04 15.51
CA ILE A 91 -9.33 16.81 14.63
C ILE A 91 -10.77 16.29 14.70
N LEU A 92 -10.95 14.96 14.67
CA LEU A 92 -12.26 14.31 14.75
C LEU A 92 -12.94 14.49 16.13
N SER A 93 -12.15 14.60 17.20
CA SER A 93 -12.63 14.94 18.55
C SER A 93 -12.98 16.42 18.71
N GLY A 94 -12.90 17.21 17.65
CA GLY A 94 -13.30 18.62 17.65
C GLY A 94 -12.21 19.61 18.03
N ILE A 95 -10.98 19.15 18.34
CA ILE A 95 -9.85 20.03 18.67
C ILE A 95 -9.63 21.03 17.53
N PRO A 96 -9.50 22.33 17.83
CA PRO A 96 -9.39 23.35 16.80
C PRO A 96 -7.97 23.34 16.20
N LEU A 97 -7.85 23.71 14.92
CA LEU A 97 -6.58 23.62 14.18
C LEU A 97 -5.53 24.62 14.64
N ASP A 98 -5.93 25.61 15.43
CA ASP A 98 -5.07 26.60 16.07
C ASP A 98 -4.48 26.14 17.41
N GLU A 99 -4.86 24.95 17.89
CA GLU A 99 -4.24 24.35 19.08
C GLU A 99 -2.75 24.09 18.84
N THR A 100 -1.91 24.58 19.75
CA THR A 100 -0.45 24.67 19.57
C THR A 100 0.21 23.31 19.31
N TYR A 101 -0.18 22.27 20.07
CA TYR A 101 0.39 20.94 19.86
C TYR A 101 -0.01 20.41 18.47
N LEU A 102 -1.29 20.52 18.10
CA LEU A 102 -1.81 20.11 16.81
C LEU A 102 -1.11 20.85 15.66
N GLN A 103 -0.91 22.16 15.75
CA GLN A 103 -0.16 22.94 14.76
C GLN A 103 1.27 22.45 14.59
N ASN A 104 1.98 22.21 15.68
CA ASN A 104 3.34 21.68 15.64
C ASN A 104 3.39 20.31 14.94
N ARG A 105 2.46 19.41 15.28
CA ARG A 105 2.35 18.08 14.65
C ARG A 105 2.04 18.17 13.15
N LEU A 106 1.11 19.03 12.75
CA LEU A 106 0.78 19.26 11.34
C LEU A 106 1.97 19.85 10.57
N SER A 107 2.76 20.74 11.18
CA SER A 107 3.97 21.31 10.58
C SER A 107 5.05 20.26 10.29
N ILE A 108 5.29 19.34 11.24
CA ILE A 108 6.21 18.20 11.05
C ILE A 108 5.75 17.35 9.85
N LEU A 109 4.46 16.98 9.81
CA LEU A 109 3.90 16.19 8.72
C LEU A 109 4.01 16.88 7.36
N MET A 110 3.74 18.19 7.30
CA MET A 110 3.91 19.00 6.09
C MET A 110 5.37 19.02 5.63
N ASN A 111 6.32 19.20 6.55
CA ASN A 111 7.74 19.25 6.21
C ASN A 111 8.24 17.91 5.66
N ASP A 112 7.79 16.80 6.25
CA ASP A 112 8.06 15.46 5.72
C ASP A 112 7.47 15.28 4.31
N GLU A 113 6.29 15.84 4.06
CA GLU A 113 5.63 15.75 2.74
C GLU A 113 6.43 16.51 1.69
N LYS A 114 6.82 17.75 2.02
CA LYS A 114 7.71 18.56 1.19
C LYS A 114 9.04 17.85 0.93
N LYS A 115 9.61 17.18 1.93
CA LYS A 115 10.84 16.39 1.77
C LYS A 115 10.63 15.20 0.83
N SER A 116 9.51 14.50 0.95
CA SER A 116 9.11 13.39 0.08
C SER A 116 8.96 13.85 -1.38
N LEU A 117 8.24 14.95 -1.61
CA LEU A 117 8.06 15.55 -2.94
C LEU A 117 9.40 16.00 -3.55
N LYS A 118 10.29 16.63 -2.77
CA LYS A 118 11.68 16.93 -3.20
C LYS A 118 12.49 15.67 -3.56
N GLY A 119 12.17 14.56 -2.89
CA GLY A 119 12.67 13.23 -3.21
C GLY A 119 12.11 12.62 -4.50
N GLY A 120 11.18 13.30 -5.18
CA GLY A 120 10.50 12.83 -6.38
C GLY A 120 9.44 11.78 -6.09
N ARG A 121 8.99 11.66 -4.83
CA ARG A 121 7.91 10.78 -4.41
C ARG A 121 6.58 11.51 -4.53
N ILE A 122 5.98 11.47 -5.71
CA ILE A 122 4.73 12.16 -6.04
C ILE A 122 3.56 11.16 -5.88
N PRO A 123 2.51 11.47 -5.10
CA PRO A 123 1.35 10.60 -4.98
C PRO A 123 0.61 10.49 -6.32
N ILE A 124 0.18 9.28 -6.68
CA ILE A 124 -0.67 9.05 -7.85
C ILE A 124 -2.04 8.57 -7.34
N PRO A 125 -3.15 9.26 -7.65
CA PRO A 125 -4.47 8.84 -7.24
C PRO A 125 -4.83 7.48 -7.84
N ASP A 126 -5.62 6.68 -7.10
CA ASP A 126 -6.13 5.36 -7.51
C ASP A 126 -5.06 4.38 -8.03
N SER A 127 -3.85 4.51 -7.50
CA SER A 127 -2.70 3.68 -7.87
C SER A 127 -2.22 2.86 -6.68
N TYR A 128 -1.81 1.61 -6.93
CA TYR A 128 -1.44 0.68 -5.86
C TYR A 128 -0.31 -0.24 -6.27
N TYR A 129 0.52 -0.61 -5.30
CA TYR A 129 1.45 -1.74 -5.46
C TYR A 129 0.71 -3.06 -5.18
N LEU A 130 0.70 -3.95 -6.18
CA LEU A 130 0.02 -5.25 -6.14
C LEU A 130 1.00 -6.38 -6.41
N MET A 131 0.71 -7.56 -5.83
CA MET A 131 1.41 -8.79 -6.19
C MET A 131 0.86 -9.30 -7.51
N GLY A 132 1.69 -9.33 -8.55
CA GLY A 132 1.33 -9.89 -9.86
C GLY A 132 1.25 -11.41 -9.82
N THR A 133 0.25 -11.98 -10.50
CA THR A 133 0.14 -13.42 -10.78
C THR A 133 -0.14 -13.62 -12.27
N ALA A 134 0.32 -14.74 -12.82
CA ALA A 134 -0.15 -15.20 -14.13
C ALA A 134 -1.62 -15.62 -14.04
N ASP A 135 -2.33 -15.54 -15.17
CA ASP A 135 -3.67 -16.12 -15.32
C ASP A 135 -3.55 -17.62 -15.62
N PRO A 136 -3.86 -18.52 -14.67
CA PRO A 136 -3.81 -19.95 -14.92
C PRO A 136 -4.99 -20.45 -15.76
N THR A 137 -6.03 -19.63 -15.96
CA THR A 137 -7.25 -20.00 -16.68
C THR A 137 -7.16 -19.76 -18.19
N GLY A 138 -6.25 -18.87 -18.61
CA GLY A 138 -6.09 -18.48 -20.01
C GLY A 138 -7.29 -17.71 -20.57
N ILE A 139 -8.09 -17.07 -19.70
CA ILE A 139 -9.25 -16.26 -20.10
C ILE A 139 -8.80 -14.89 -20.62
N LEU A 140 -7.75 -14.31 -20.01
CA LEU A 140 -7.24 -13.00 -20.40
C LEU A 140 -6.51 -13.07 -21.74
N LYS A 141 -6.79 -12.11 -22.63
CA LYS A 141 -6.08 -11.96 -23.91
C LYS A 141 -4.75 -11.23 -23.73
N SER A 142 -3.98 -11.13 -24.81
CA SER A 142 -2.84 -10.22 -24.87
C SER A 142 -3.27 -8.82 -24.42
N ASP A 143 -2.43 -8.20 -23.59
CA ASP A 143 -2.58 -6.84 -23.07
C ASP A 143 -3.77 -6.62 -22.10
N GLU A 144 -4.45 -7.70 -21.68
CA GLU A 144 -5.50 -7.66 -20.67
C GLU A 144 -4.97 -8.05 -19.29
N VAL A 145 -5.48 -7.38 -18.25
CA VAL A 145 -5.16 -7.66 -16.84
C VAL A 145 -6.44 -7.65 -15.99
N CYS A 146 -6.49 -8.49 -14.96
CA CYS A 146 -7.56 -8.50 -13.96
C CYS A 146 -7.04 -7.95 -12.63
N ILE A 147 -7.70 -6.91 -12.09
CA ILE A 147 -7.32 -6.24 -10.84
C ILE A 147 -8.42 -6.44 -9.81
N ILE A 148 -8.05 -6.99 -8.64
CA ILE A 148 -8.97 -7.22 -7.51
C ILE A 148 -8.45 -6.43 -6.30
N LEU A 149 -9.08 -5.29 -6.00
CA LEU A 149 -8.68 -4.41 -4.89
C LEU A 149 -9.41 -4.72 -3.57
N ASN A 150 -10.62 -5.25 -3.66
CA ASN A 150 -11.46 -5.60 -2.52
C ASN A 150 -11.74 -7.11 -2.53
N CYS A 151 -11.02 -7.86 -1.72
CA CYS A 151 -11.57 -9.11 -1.20
C CYS A 151 -12.48 -8.73 -0.04
N ALA A 152 -13.70 -8.26 -0.33
CA ALA A 152 -14.77 -8.37 0.64
C ALA A 152 -14.98 -9.88 0.80
N VAL A 153 -14.26 -10.49 1.75
CA VAL A 153 -14.45 -11.89 2.06
C VAL A 153 -15.91 -12.00 2.51
N PRO A 154 -16.79 -12.71 1.79
CA PRO A 154 -18.15 -12.92 2.28
C PRO A 154 -18.03 -13.60 3.65
N GLU A 155 -18.85 -13.17 4.60
CA GLU A 155 -18.82 -13.61 6.00
C GLU A 155 -18.84 -15.15 6.15
N SER A 156 -19.35 -15.86 5.13
CA SER A 156 -19.32 -17.31 4.98
C SER A 156 -17.90 -17.91 4.97
N ALA A 157 -16.91 -17.24 4.39
CA ALA A 157 -15.53 -17.71 4.33
C ALA A 157 -14.76 -17.50 5.65
N TYR A 158 -15.16 -16.53 6.49
CA TYR A 158 -14.66 -16.42 7.87
C TYR A 158 -15.15 -17.58 8.74
N ARG A 159 -16.41 -17.99 8.60
CA ARG A 159 -16.96 -19.15 9.32
C ARG A 159 -16.30 -20.47 8.89
N ALA A 160 -15.98 -20.62 7.59
CA ALA A 160 -15.25 -21.78 7.10
C ALA A 160 -13.82 -21.86 7.68
N ARG A 161 -13.11 -20.72 7.80
CA ARG A 161 -11.79 -20.66 8.43
C ARG A 161 -11.81 -21.00 9.92
N GLN A 162 -12.81 -20.54 10.67
CA GLN A 162 -12.95 -20.90 12.10
C GLN A 162 -13.28 -22.38 12.30
N LYS A 163 -14.11 -22.98 11.43
CA LYS A 163 -14.42 -24.42 11.48
C LYS A 163 -13.18 -25.29 11.24
N CYS A 164 -12.38 -24.99 10.22
CA CYS A 164 -11.15 -25.74 9.95
C CYS A 164 -10.09 -25.63 11.05
N ILE A 165 -10.09 -24.56 11.84
CA ILE A 165 -9.18 -24.40 13.00
C ILE A 165 -9.72 -25.17 14.21
N ALA A 166 -11.04 -25.17 14.44
CA ALA A 166 -11.67 -25.91 15.53
C ALA A 166 -11.63 -27.43 15.32
N ASP A 167 -11.75 -27.91 14.07
CA ASP A 167 -11.66 -29.35 13.76
C ASP A 167 -10.23 -29.90 13.91
N LYS A 168 -9.20 -29.04 13.89
CA LYS A 168 -7.79 -29.45 14.06
C LYS A 168 -7.33 -29.52 15.52
N THR A 169 -8.11 -29.02 16.49
CA THR A 169 -7.74 -29.10 17.92
C THR A 169 -8.25 -30.35 18.62
N HIS A 170 -9.01 -31.21 17.94
CA HIS A 170 -9.57 -32.45 18.50
C HIS A 170 -8.97 -33.73 17.90
N GLN A 171 -7.84 -33.63 17.19
CA GLN A 171 -7.26 -34.78 16.51
C GLN A 171 -5.74 -34.87 16.71
N TYR A 172 -5.33 -35.01 17.96
CA TYR A 172 -4.10 -35.72 18.31
C TYR A 172 -4.37 -36.60 19.55
N PRO A 173 -3.88 -37.86 19.56
CA PRO A 173 -4.04 -38.79 20.69
C PRO A 173 -3.25 -38.35 21.93
#